data_AF-A0A7X9DEF4-F1
#
_entry.id   AF-A0A7X9DEF4-F1
#
_cell.length_a   1.000
_cell.length_b   1.000
_cell.length_c   1.000
_cell.angle_alpha   90.00
_cell.angle_beta   90.00
_cell.angle_gamma   90.00
#
_symmetry.space_group_name_H-M   'P 1'
#
loop_
_entity.id
_entity.type
_entity.pdbx_description
1 polymer ?
#
loop_
_entity_poly.entity_id
_entity_poly.type
_entity_poly.pdbx_seq_one_letter_code
_entity_poly.pdbx_strand_id
1 'polypeptide(L)'
;MFVDVAVGFPVDGFFTYSTDDTSITKGMRVVVNFNNSKTTGYVVHVHDDPPNFDVKPVIKVLDTQPIFDDRLLTLAQFISSHYVCYFGEALGTALPSGKSYNIRTKPFTFGDSSKEVILTEEQEQIYRAIMNQPQKVHCIYGITGSGKTEV
;
A
#
# COMPACT_ATOMS: atom_id res chain seq x y z
N MET A 1 -16.53 -11.80 14.46
CA MET A 1 -15.36 -11.63 13.58
C MET A 1 -14.38 -10.67 14.23
N PHE A 2 -13.10 -10.91 14.04
CA PHE A 2 -12.00 -10.12 14.58
C PHE A 2 -11.03 -9.74 13.48
N VAL A 3 -10.34 -8.63 13.68
CA VAL A 3 -9.33 -8.12 12.75
C VAL A 3 -8.08 -7.75 13.51
N ASP A 4 -6.94 -8.22 13.01
CA ASP A 4 -5.64 -7.78 13.48
C ASP A 4 -5.22 -6.54 12.69
N VAL A 5 -4.79 -5.52 13.41
CA VAL A 5 -4.55 -4.19 12.87
C VAL A 5 -3.15 -3.72 13.23
N ALA A 6 -2.37 -3.36 12.21
CA ALA A 6 -1.14 -2.59 12.39
C ALA A 6 -1.48 -1.10 12.48
N VAL A 7 -0.83 -0.35 13.37
CA VAL A 7 -1.03 1.11 13.49
C VAL A 7 0.20 1.85 12.98
N GLY A 8 -0.01 3.03 12.37
CA GLY A 8 1.05 3.84 11.77
C GLY A 8 2.01 4.53 12.75
N PHE A 9 2.29 3.91 13.90
CA PHE A 9 3.15 4.42 14.97
C PHE A 9 4.34 3.48 15.20
N PRO A 10 5.40 3.94 15.88
CA PRO A 10 6.57 3.12 16.18
C PRO A 10 6.28 2.13 17.32
N VAL A 11 5.43 1.15 17.05
CA VAL A 11 5.02 0.09 17.98
C VAL A 11 5.04 -1.26 17.27
N ASP A 12 5.44 -2.29 17.99
CA ASP A 12 5.56 -3.63 17.46
C ASP A 12 4.25 -4.41 17.52
N GLY A 13 4.10 -5.34 16.59
CA GLY A 13 2.98 -6.28 16.53
C GLY A 13 1.69 -5.70 15.95
N PHE A 14 0.63 -6.50 16.13
CA PHE A 14 -0.72 -6.19 15.68
C PHE A 14 -1.67 -6.14 16.87
N PHE A 15 -2.71 -5.34 16.73
CA PHE A 15 -3.72 -5.13 17.74
C PHE A 15 -5.05 -5.67 17.25
N THR A 16 -5.65 -6.59 18.01
CA THR A 16 -6.91 -7.23 17.65
C THR A 16 -8.10 -6.36 18.03
N TYR A 17 -9.04 -6.20 17.10
CA TYR A 17 -10.30 -5.47 17.29
C TYR A 17 -11.49 -6.34 16.86
N SER A 18 -12.64 -6.15 17.50
CA SER A 18 -13.89 -6.80 17.08
C SER A 18 -14.61 -6.00 16.00
N THR A 19 -15.38 -6.67 15.16
CA THR A 19 -16.22 -6.02 14.15
C THR A 19 -17.38 -6.93 13.74
N ASP A 20 -18.52 -6.31 13.42
CA ASP A 20 -19.67 -6.96 12.78
C ASP A 20 -19.72 -6.65 11.27
N ASP A 21 -18.84 -5.79 10.78
CA ASP A 21 -18.76 -5.40 9.37
C ASP A 21 -17.98 -6.46 8.56
N THR A 22 -18.73 -7.31 7.87
CA THR A 22 -18.22 -8.39 7.01
C THR A 22 -17.57 -7.90 5.71
N SER A 23 -17.65 -6.61 5.39
CA SER A 23 -16.97 -6.04 4.22
C SER A 23 -15.46 -5.84 4.43
N ILE A 24 -15.01 -5.86 5.70
CA ILE A 24 -13.61 -5.68 6.04
C ILE A 24 -12.79 -6.86 5.54
N THR A 25 -11.75 -6.54 4.77
CA THR A 25 -10.79 -7.51 4.25
C THR A 25 -9.36 -7.03 4.50
N LYS A 26 -8.41 -7.96 4.44
CA LYS A 26 -6.98 -7.68 4.53
C LYS A 26 -6.59 -6.57 3.54
N GLY A 27 -5.79 -5.61 3.99
CA GLY A 27 -5.31 -4.49 3.18
C GLY A 27 -6.19 -3.24 3.18
N MET A 28 -7.31 -3.26 3.91
CA MET A 28 -8.15 -2.08 4.14
C MET A 28 -7.67 -1.25 5.33
N ARG A 29 -8.05 0.02 5.35
CA ARG A 29 -7.88 0.90 6.51
C ARG A 29 -9.14 0.98 7.35
N VAL A 30 -8.93 1.03 8.65
CA VAL A 30 -9.96 1.19 9.66
C VAL A 30 -9.60 2.31 10.62
N VAL A 31 -10.60 2.94 11.25
CA VAL A 31 -10.41 3.81 12.40
C VAL A 31 -10.56 2.94 13.64
N VAL A 32 -9.59 3.02 14.53
CA VAL A 32 -9.57 2.29 15.81
C VAL A 32 -9.19 3.23 16.95
N ASN A 33 -9.53 2.83 18.18
CA ASN A 33 -9.02 3.50 19.37
C ASN A 33 -7.70 2.84 19.78
N PHE A 34 -6.62 3.59 19.66
CA PHE A 34 -5.28 3.18 20.06
C PHE A 34 -4.70 4.22 21.02
N ASN A 35 -4.25 3.79 22.19
CA ASN A 35 -3.72 4.67 23.25
C ASN A 35 -4.62 5.90 23.54
N ASN A 36 -5.93 5.66 23.73
CA ASN A 36 -6.96 6.69 23.99
C ASN A 36 -7.16 7.73 22.88
N SER A 37 -6.63 7.50 21.69
CA SER A 37 -6.82 8.36 20.52
C SER A 37 -7.41 7.57 19.34
N LYS A 38 -8.19 8.26 18.50
CA LYS A 38 -8.68 7.69 17.24
C LYS A 38 -7.57 7.79 16.20
N THR A 39 -7.14 6.64 15.68
CA THR A 39 -6.10 6.57 14.65
C THR A 39 -6.52 5.70 13.47
N THR A 40 -5.82 5.86 12.36
CA THR A 40 -5.91 4.94 11.23
C THR A 40 -5.08 3.69 11.53
N GLY A 41 -5.70 2.54 11.37
CA GLY A 41 -5.06 1.23 11.39
C GLY A 41 -5.20 0.52 10.04
N TYR A 42 -4.33 -0.44 9.79
CA TYR A 42 -4.25 -1.24 8.57
C TYR A 42 -4.56 -2.70 8.90
N VAL A 43 -5.60 -3.25 8.29
CA VAL A 43 -6.04 -4.62 8.54
C VAL A 43 -5.05 -5.60 7.90
N VAL A 44 -4.40 -6.43 8.71
CA VAL A 44 -3.41 -7.41 8.25
C VAL A 44 -3.97 -8.83 8.18
N HIS A 45 -4.99 -9.11 9.00
CA HIS A 45 -5.61 -10.41 9.12
C HIS A 45 -7.06 -10.25 9.57
N VAL A 46 -7.93 -11.13 9.08
CA VAL A 46 -9.35 -11.21 9.43
C VAL A 46 -9.60 -12.66 9.83
N HIS A 47 -10.19 -12.88 10.99
CA HIS A 47 -10.37 -14.22 11.56
C HIS A 47 -11.61 -14.27 12.46
N ASP A 48 -12.03 -15.50 12.80
CA ASP A 48 -13.14 -15.74 13.73
C ASP A 48 -12.67 -16.28 15.09
N ASP A 49 -11.36 -16.43 15.29
CA ASP A 49 -10.77 -16.91 16.54
C ASP A 49 -10.91 -15.84 17.64
N PRO A 50 -11.68 -16.09 18.71
CA PRO A 50 -11.86 -15.12 19.79
C PRO A 50 -10.59 -14.99 20.64
N PRO A 51 -10.14 -13.76 20.95
CA PRO A 51 -9.01 -13.54 21.84
C PRO A 51 -9.36 -13.90 23.28
N ASN A 52 -8.35 -14.22 24.09
CA ASN A 52 -8.48 -14.48 25.52
C ASN A 52 -8.45 -13.19 26.38
N PHE A 53 -8.66 -12.04 25.76
CA PHE A 53 -8.67 -10.71 26.39
C PHE A 53 -9.77 -9.84 25.79
N ASP A 54 -10.16 -8.80 26.52
CA ASP A 54 -11.16 -7.85 26.05
C ASP A 54 -10.61 -7.00 24.89
N VAL A 55 -11.38 -6.96 23.80
CA VAL A 55 -11.04 -6.16 22.61
C VAL A 55 -11.98 -4.97 22.44
N LYS A 56 -11.43 -3.89 21.89
CA LYS A 56 -12.22 -2.74 21.46
C LYS A 56 -12.82 -3.01 20.06
N PRO A 57 -13.96 -2.40 19.71
CA PRO A 57 -14.49 -2.52 18.36
C PRO A 57 -13.75 -1.62 17.37
N VAL A 58 -13.78 -2.01 16.09
CA VAL A 58 -13.49 -1.11 14.97
C VAL A 58 -14.49 0.04 14.98
N ILE A 59 -14.01 1.28 14.82
CA ILE A 59 -14.86 2.49 14.86
C ILE A 59 -15.49 2.76 13.50
N LYS A 60 -14.72 2.58 12.41
CA LYS A 60 -15.15 2.90 11.05
C LYS A 60 -14.25 2.24 10.01
N VAL A 61 -14.80 1.74 8.91
CA VAL A 61 -14.04 1.33 7.72
C VAL A 61 -13.84 2.55 6.80
N LEU A 62 -12.62 2.75 6.30
CA LEU A 62 -12.26 3.93 5.49
C LEU A 62 -12.27 3.67 4.00
N ASP A 63 -12.17 2.41 3.58
CA ASP A 63 -12.01 2.02 2.18
C ASP A 63 -13.16 1.11 1.74
N THR A 64 -13.55 1.18 0.45
CA THR A 64 -14.54 0.27 -0.15
C THR A 64 -13.90 -1.02 -0.69
N GLN A 65 -12.59 -1.04 -0.83
CA GLN A 65 -11.78 -2.16 -1.31
C GLN A 65 -10.38 -2.09 -0.69
N PRO A 66 -9.63 -3.21 -0.61
CA PRO A 66 -8.25 -3.18 -0.14
C PRO A 66 -7.40 -2.20 -0.95
N ILE A 67 -6.66 -1.34 -0.25
CA ILE A 67 -5.70 -0.43 -0.88
C ILE A 67 -4.28 -0.97 -0.84
N PHE A 68 -4.03 -1.95 0.04
CA PHE A 68 -2.80 -2.74 0.08
C PHE A 68 -3.11 -4.17 -0.39
N ASP A 69 -2.52 -4.56 -1.52
CA ASP A 69 -2.53 -5.96 -1.94
C ASP A 69 -1.39 -6.73 -1.26
N ASP A 70 -1.32 -8.05 -1.49
CA ASP A 70 -0.26 -8.89 -0.92
C ASP A 70 1.15 -8.47 -1.34
N ARG A 71 1.30 -7.86 -2.53
CA ARG A 71 2.60 -7.36 -3.01
C ARG A 71 3.07 -6.19 -2.17
N LEU A 72 2.20 -5.21 -1.91
CA LEU A 72 2.52 -4.06 -1.07
C LEU A 72 2.72 -4.44 0.40
N LEU A 73 1.94 -5.39 0.92
CA LEU A 73 2.15 -5.91 2.27
C LEU A 73 3.48 -6.64 2.40
N THR A 74 3.85 -7.45 1.39
CA THR A 74 5.17 -8.10 1.33
C THR A 74 6.30 -7.07 1.24
N LEU A 75 6.11 -6.01 0.45
CA LEU A 75 7.07 -4.91 0.36
C LEU A 75 7.21 -4.17 1.69
N ALA A 76 6.11 -3.89 2.39
CA ALA A 76 6.14 -3.26 3.71
C ALA A 76 6.85 -4.15 4.74
N GLN A 77 6.64 -5.47 4.68
CA GLN A 77 7.36 -6.44 5.51
C GLN A 77 8.86 -6.44 5.21
N PHE A 78 9.23 -6.42 3.93
CA PHE A 78 10.63 -6.27 3.51
C PHE A 78 11.22 -4.98 4.06
N ILE A 79 10.55 -3.84 3.89
CA ILE A 79 11.01 -2.54 4.38
C ILE A 79 11.21 -2.56 5.90
N SER A 80 10.22 -3.06 6.64
CA SER A 80 10.27 -3.20 8.10
C SER A 80 11.48 -4.03 8.55
N SER A 81 11.69 -5.20 7.93
CA SER A 81 12.79 -6.10 8.28
C SER A 81 14.16 -5.55 7.88
N HIS A 82 14.26 -4.91 6.70
CA HIS A 82 15.53 -4.50 6.11
C HIS A 82 16.01 -3.15 6.67
N TYR A 83 15.08 -2.23 6.93
CA TYR A 83 15.38 -0.88 7.41
C TYR A 83 15.08 -0.69 8.90
N VAL A 84 14.76 -1.78 9.63
CA VAL A 84 14.57 -1.79 11.08
C VAL A 84 13.55 -0.73 11.53
N CYS A 85 12.39 -0.74 10.88
CA CYS A 85 11.25 0.09 11.24
C CYS A 85 10.01 -0.76 11.52
N TYR A 86 9.00 -0.17 12.14
CA TYR A 86 7.79 -0.90 12.48
C TYR A 86 6.91 -1.12 11.25
N PHE A 87 6.30 -2.31 11.13
CA PHE A 87 5.50 -2.68 9.97
C PHE A 87 4.36 -1.67 9.68
N GLY A 88 3.69 -1.21 10.74
CA GLY A 88 2.63 -0.20 10.60
C GLY A 88 3.15 1.16 10.13
N GLU A 89 4.37 1.57 10.49
CA GLU A 89 5.01 2.78 9.95
C GLU A 89 5.34 2.64 8.46
N ALA A 90 5.83 1.47 8.04
CA ALA A 90 6.10 1.20 6.63
C ALA A 90 4.82 1.34 5.78
N LEU A 91 3.71 0.74 6.24
CA LEU A 91 2.39 0.91 5.60
C LEU A 91 1.91 2.35 5.63
N GLY A 92 1.99 3.00 6.80
CA GLY A 92 1.58 4.38 6.94
C GLY A 92 2.35 5.32 6.03
N THR A 93 3.64 5.06 5.81
CA THR A 93 4.52 5.85 4.95
C THR A 93 4.23 5.66 3.47
N ALA A 94 3.86 4.44 3.05
CA ALA A 94 3.58 4.10 1.65
C ALA A 94 2.43 4.90 1.02
N LEU A 95 1.53 5.48 1.83
CA LEU A 95 0.41 6.28 1.33
C LEU A 95 0.83 7.75 1.07
N PRO A 96 0.15 8.48 0.17
CA PRO A 96 0.33 9.93 0.02
C PRO A 96 -0.04 10.69 1.30
N SER A 97 0.54 11.88 1.52
CA SER A 97 0.44 12.68 2.77
C SER A 97 -0.96 13.23 3.13
N GLY A 98 -2.04 12.87 2.41
CA GLY A 98 -3.44 13.18 2.75
C GLY A 98 -4.03 12.35 3.90
N LYS A 99 -3.22 12.01 4.92
CA LYS A 99 -3.36 10.86 5.83
C LYS A 99 -4.24 11.05 7.07
N SER A 100 -5.05 12.11 7.14
CA SER A 100 -6.07 12.20 8.19
C SER A 100 -7.40 11.73 7.62
N TYR A 101 -8.15 10.89 8.35
CA TYR A 101 -9.54 10.56 8.02
C TYR A 101 -10.45 11.81 7.90
N ASN A 102 -9.92 12.99 8.23
CA ASN A 102 -10.55 14.30 8.11
C ASN A 102 -10.30 15.04 6.77
N ILE A 103 -9.67 14.42 5.76
CA ILE A 103 -9.32 15.12 4.51
C ILE A 103 -10.24 14.73 3.35
N ARG A 104 -10.90 15.74 2.76
CA ARG A 104 -11.53 15.65 1.44
C ARG A 104 -10.45 15.74 0.37
N THR A 105 -10.06 14.63 -0.24
CA THR A 105 -9.13 14.62 -1.37
C THR A 105 -9.87 14.96 -2.67
N LYS A 106 -9.39 15.95 -3.43
CA LYS A 106 -9.74 16.06 -4.85
C LYS A 106 -9.08 14.90 -5.59
N PRO A 107 -9.75 14.24 -6.56
CA PRO A 107 -9.11 13.24 -7.39
C PRO A 107 -7.90 13.87 -8.11
N PHE A 108 -6.76 13.20 -8.08
CA PHE A 108 -5.63 13.55 -8.92
C PHE A 108 -5.99 13.12 -10.35
N THR A 109 -6.16 14.10 -11.25
CA THR A 109 -6.34 13.82 -12.67
C THR A 109 -4.98 13.77 -13.33
N PHE A 110 -4.59 12.61 -13.88
CA PHE A 110 -3.50 12.57 -14.84
C PHE A 110 -3.89 13.46 -16.02
N GLY A 111 -3.02 14.40 -16.38
CA GLY A 111 -3.20 15.14 -17.62
C GLY A 111 -3.04 14.17 -18.79
N ASP A 112 -4.00 14.18 -19.72
CA ASP A 112 -3.89 13.45 -20.98
C ASP A 112 -2.69 14.00 -21.75
N SER A 113 -1.56 13.30 -21.65
CA SER A 113 -0.39 13.53 -22.50
C SER A 113 -0.27 12.35 -23.46
N SER A 114 -1.34 12.11 -24.23
CA SER A 114 -1.33 11.21 -25.36
C SER A 114 -0.56 11.83 -26.53
N LYS A 115 0.73 12.13 -26.33
CA LYS A 115 1.62 12.35 -27.47
C LYS A 115 1.90 10.98 -28.07
N GLU A 116 1.63 10.84 -29.36
CA GLU A 116 2.00 9.65 -30.11
C GLU A 116 3.53 9.54 -30.12
N VAL A 117 4.06 8.45 -29.55
CA VAL A 117 5.50 8.21 -29.45
C VAL A 117 5.91 7.32 -30.62
N ILE A 118 6.78 7.83 -31.49
CA ILE A 118 7.35 7.07 -32.61
C ILE A 118 8.75 6.63 -32.19
N LEU A 119 8.96 5.32 -32.03
CA LEU A 119 10.24 4.75 -31.62
C LEU A 119 11.22 4.65 -32.79
N THR A 120 12.50 4.86 -32.50
CA THR A 120 13.59 4.49 -33.40
C THR A 120 13.77 2.98 -33.42
N GLU A 121 14.53 2.46 -34.40
CA GLU A 121 14.83 1.02 -34.47
C GLU A 121 15.52 0.48 -33.21
N GLU A 122 16.45 1.25 -32.63
CA GLU A 122 17.15 0.87 -31.40
C GLU A 122 16.19 0.83 -30.20
N GLN A 123 15.32 1.83 -30.06
CA GLN A 123 14.30 1.89 -29.01
C GLN A 123 13.29 0.75 -29.13
N GLU A 124 12.85 0.43 -30.36
CA GLU A 124 11.94 -0.67 -30.64
C GLU A 124 12.59 -2.03 -30.27
N GLN A 125 13.89 -2.19 -30.51
CA GLN A 125 14.61 -3.39 -30.07
C GLN A 125 14.64 -3.52 -28.54
N ILE A 126 14.87 -2.41 -27.82
CA ILE A 126 14.85 -2.40 -26.34
C ILE A 126 13.45 -2.72 -25.83
N TYR A 127 12.42 -2.06 -26.37
CA TYR A 127 11.02 -2.31 -26.02
C TYR A 127 10.65 -3.79 -26.20
N ARG A 128 10.98 -4.37 -27.35
CA ARG A 128 10.76 -5.80 -27.62
C ARG A 128 11.57 -6.70 -26.67
N ALA A 129 12.78 -6.31 -26.32
CA ALA A 129 13.58 -7.07 -25.37
C ALA A 129 12.93 -7.07 -23.97
N ILE A 130 12.38 -5.95 -23.51
CA ILE A 130 11.67 -5.85 -22.23
C ILE A 130 10.38 -6.67 -22.26
N MET A 131 9.60 -6.58 -23.34
CA MET A 131 8.29 -7.23 -23.42
C MET A 131 8.35 -8.74 -23.62
N ASN A 132 9.42 -9.25 -24.26
CA ASN A 132 9.52 -10.66 -24.65
C ASN A 132 10.48 -11.49 -23.79
N GLN A 133 11.17 -10.89 -22.83
CA GLN A 133 12.09 -11.58 -21.96
C GLN A 133 11.44 -11.92 -20.60
N PRO A 134 11.79 -13.07 -19.98
CA PRO A 134 11.24 -13.48 -18.69
C PRO A 134 11.83 -12.71 -17.50
N GLN A 135 12.94 -11.98 -17.68
CA GLN A 135 13.55 -11.17 -16.64
C GLN A 135 12.60 -10.08 -16.17
N LYS A 136 12.57 -9.81 -14.86
CA LYS A 136 11.73 -8.76 -14.28
C LYS A 136 12.42 -7.39 -14.16
N VAL A 137 13.73 -7.36 -14.39
CA VAL A 137 14.57 -6.18 -14.18
C VAL A 137 15.44 -5.99 -15.42
N HIS A 138 15.33 -4.82 -16.03
CA HIS A 138 16.10 -4.42 -17.20
C HIS A 138 16.83 -3.10 -16.91
N CYS A 139 18.04 -2.96 -17.43
CA CYS A 139 18.80 -1.71 -17.37
C CYS A 139 18.82 -1.07 -18.76
N ILE A 140 18.16 0.09 -18.90
CA ILE A 140 18.24 0.90 -20.12
C ILE A 140 19.36 1.92 -19.93
N TYR A 141 20.49 1.70 -20.59
CA TYR A 141 21.67 2.55 -20.48
C TYR A 141 21.77 3.54 -21.64
N GLY A 142 22.14 4.79 -21.37
CA GLY A 142 22.37 5.82 -22.39
C GLY A 142 22.56 7.21 -21.81
N ILE A 143 23.17 8.13 -22.56
CA ILE A 143 23.37 9.53 -22.15
C ILE A 143 22.04 10.30 -22.03
N THR A 144 22.01 11.41 -21.30
CA THR A 144 20.83 12.30 -21.27
C THR A 144 20.48 12.76 -22.69
N GLY A 145 19.20 12.70 -23.06
CA GLY A 145 18.75 13.03 -24.42
C GLY A 145 18.79 11.87 -25.42
N SER A 146 19.28 10.68 -25.04
CA SER A 146 19.27 9.48 -25.89
C SER A 146 17.89 8.84 -26.10
N GLY A 147 16.81 9.48 -25.65
CA GLY A 147 15.46 8.97 -25.82
C GLY A 147 15.04 7.82 -24.88
N LYS A 148 15.56 7.75 -23.64
CA LYS A 148 15.20 6.68 -22.67
C LYS A 148 13.79 6.82 -22.09
N THR A 149 13.20 8.02 -22.13
CA THR A 149 11.85 8.28 -21.58
C THR A 149 10.77 7.79 -22.53
N GLU A 150 11.11 7.71 -23.82
CA GLU A 150 10.24 7.31 -24.91
C GLU A 150 10.11 5.79 -25.05
N VAL A 151 11.09 5.02 -24.55
CA VAL A 151 11.06 3.54 -24.49
C VAL A 151 10.18 3.06 -23.34
#